data_AF-A0A6G1YKK5-F1
#
_entry.id   AF-A0A6G1YKK5-F1
#
_cell.length_a   1.000
_cell.length_b   1.000
_cell.length_c   1.000
_cell.angle_alpha   90.00
_cell.angle_beta   90.00
_cell.angle_gamma   90.00
#
_symmetry.space_group_name_H-M   'P 1'
#
loop_
_entity.id
_entity.type
_entity.pdbx_description
1 polymer ?
#
loop_
_entity_poly.entity_id
_entity_poly.type
_entity_poly.pdbx_seq_one_letter_code
_entity_poly.pdbx_strand_id
1 'polypeptide(L)'
;MTGFSSNWVRERKPNAPERIRESVRVQKPLKPTIDSTKNKVHLQNQKLDTTLEKLKGKEKSLFNQIIVHVQKHDMPQGKMLSNELAQVKKTIKTVSQFKMALEQVHFRLESTSDMGDVMSAVGPAMGALKRVKSGMSDVMPEIDTELGEINGVFNDIVMNAGDIGTTSFAFNVGGEETDKILAEANAVAEQRISDNFPDIPMGTFGRASRSSVNEHSQ
;
A
#
# COMPACT_ATOMS: atom_id res chain seq x y z
N MET A 1 63.08 16.33 52.80
CA MET A 1 61.80 17.02 52.56
C MET A 1 62.06 18.20 51.64
N THR A 2 61.74 18.06 50.34
CA THR A 2 61.53 19.10 49.31
C THR A 2 61.11 18.27 48.08
N GLY A 3 60.01 18.46 47.37
CA GLY A 3 59.14 19.61 47.22
C GLY A 3 58.85 19.77 45.73
N PHE A 4 58.07 18.85 45.17
CA PHE A 4 57.18 18.98 44.00
C PHE A 4 57.66 19.80 42.77
N SER A 5 58.04 19.10 41.69
CA SER A 5 58.08 19.62 40.32
C SER A 5 56.65 19.85 39.82
N SER A 6 56.27 21.13 39.74
CA SER A 6 54.94 21.57 39.33
C SER A 6 54.87 21.80 37.82
N ASN A 7 53.85 21.20 37.21
CA ASN A 7 53.11 21.66 36.03
C ASN A 7 53.77 21.61 34.64
N TRP A 8 53.61 20.47 33.97
CA TRP A 8 53.38 20.43 32.52
C TRP A 8 52.31 19.40 32.15
N VAL A 9 51.05 19.71 32.44
CA VAL A 9 49.92 19.23 31.63
C VAL A 9 48.95 20.40 31.51
N ARG A 10 49.02 21.13 30.38
CA ARG A 10 47.92 22.01 29.98
C ARG A 10 46.75 21.13 29.58
N GLU A 11 45.80 20.93 30.49
CA GLU A 11 44.45 20.51 30.10
C GLU A 11 43.86 21.61 29.20
N ARG A 12 43.76 21.34 27.90
CA ARG A 12 42.94 22.14 27.00
C ARG A 12 41.49 21.94 27.43
N LYS A 13 40.94 22.89 28.18
CA LYS A 13 39.49 22.97 28.37
C LYS A 13 38.86 23.23 26.99
N PRO A 14 37.94 22.38 26.51
CA PRO A 14 37.25 22.65 25.25
C PRO A 14 36.40 23.91 25.39
N ASN A 15 36.40 24.71 24.32
CA ASN A 15 35.86 26.05 24.28
C ASN A 15 34.33 26.02 24.42
N ALA A 16 33.81 26.77 25.41
CA ALA A 16 32.37 26.98 25.64
C ALA A 16 31.52 27.33 24.39
N PRO A 17 32.01 28.06 23.35
CA PRO A 17 31.18 28.36 22.16
C PRO A 17 30.90 27.16 21.24
N GLU A 18 31.62 26.03 21.34
CA GLU A 18 31.30 24.84 20.53
C GLU A 18 30.05 24.11 21.04
N ARG A 19 29.83 24.10 22.37
CA ARG A 19 28.65 23.46 23.00
C ARG A 19 27.33 24.17 22.71
N ILE A 20 27.37 25.45 22.32
CA ILE A 20 26.18 26.25 21.99
C ILE A 20 25.86 26.15 20.48
N ARG A 21 26.84 25.87 19.62
CA ARG A 21 26.60 25.57 18.20
C ARG A 21 26.01 24.18 17.98
N GLU A 22 26.26 23.25 18.90
CA GLU A 22 25.76 21.88 18.81
C GLU A 22 24.28 21.76 19.22
N SER A 23 23.76 22.70 20.03
CA SER A 23 22.36 22.75 20.48
C SER A 23 21.43 23.57 19.58
N VAL A 24 21.93 24.16 18.49
CA VAL A 24 21.14 24.91 17.51
C VAL A 24 21.27 24.26 16.12
N ARG A 25 21.11 22.94 16.06
CA ARG A 25 20.52 22.32 14.86
C ARG A 25 19.04 22.62 14.94
N VAL A 26 18.58 23.60 14.18
CA VAL A 26 17.15 23.91 14.05
C VAL A 26 16.48 22.66 13.48
N GLN A 27 15.92 21.83 14.36
CA GLN A 27 15.14 20.67 13.96
C GLN A 27 14.04 21.18 13.04
N LYS A 28 14.01 20.69 11.79
CA LYS A 28 12.93 21.05 10.87
C LYS A 28 11.62 20.65 11.55
N PRO A 29 10.62 21.56 11.67
CA PRO A 29 9.41 21.25 12.39
C PRO A 29 8.75 19.99 11.80
N LEU A 30 8.41 19.05 12.68
CA LEU A 30 7.95 17.71 12.29
C LEU A 30 6.63 17.75 11.51
N LYS A 31 5.68 18.59 11.93
CA LYS A 31 4.36 18.77 11.28
C LYS A 31 4.47 19.08 9.77
N PRO A 32 5.14 20.16 9.33
CA PRO A 32 5.25 20.45 7.90
C PRO A 32 6.04 19.39 7.12
N THR A 33 6.92 18.64 7.78
CA THR A 33 7.63 17.51 7.15
C THR A 33 6.69 16.32 6.93
N ILE A 34 5.81 16.03 7.87
CA ILE A 34 4.75 15.02 7.76
C ILE A 34 3.75 15.42 6.68
N ASP A 35 3.27 16.67 6.69
CA ASP A 35 2.32 17.18 5.69
C ASP A 35 2.90 17.12 4.27
N SER A 36 4.17 17.51 4.11
CA SER A 36 4.87 17.40 2.83
C SER A 36 4.98 15.93 2.38
N THR A 37 5.30 15.02 3.29
CA THR A 37 5.38 13.58 2.99
C THR A 37 4.02 13.00 2.62
N LYS A 38 2.95 13.38 3.32
CA LYS A 38 1.57 13.00 3.02
C LYS A 38 1.20 13.41 1.58
N ASN A 39 1.51 14.65 1.20
CA ASN A 39 1.26 15.16 -0.15
C ASN A 39 2.07 14.38 -1.21
N LYS A 40 3.34 14.06 -0.94
CA LYS A 40 4.16 13.23 -1.84
C LYS A 40 3.56 11.84 -2.02
N VAL A 41 3.17 11.17 -0.93
CA VAL A 41 2.53 9.85 -0.97
C VAL A 41 1.21 9.91 -1.76
N HIS A 42 0.38 10.93 -1.52
CA HIS A 42 -0.87 11.12 -2.25
C HIS A 42 -0.65 11.28 -3.76
N LEU A 43 0.36 12.06 -4.17
CA LEU A 43 0.69 12.23 -5.58
C LEU A 43 1.11 10.90 -6.24
N GLN A 44 1.90 10.08 -5.54
CA GLN A 44 2.27 8.76 -6.05
C GLN A 44 1.06 7.83 -6.18
N ASN A 45 0.09 7.90 -5.26
CA ASN A 45 -1.17 7.16 -5.39
C ASN A 45 -1.94 7.53 -6.67
N GLN A 46 -2.05 8.83 -6.98
CA GLN A 46 -2.70 9.29 -8.22
C GLN A 46 -1.98 8.78 -9.49
N LYS A 47 -0.64 8.71 -9.45
CA LYS A 47 0.17 8.17 -10.55
C LYS A 47 -0.05 6.67 -10.73
N LEU A 48 -0.16 5.92 -9.63
CA LEU A 48 -0.50 4.50 -9.64
C LEU A 48 -1.91 4.26 -10.20
N ASP A 49 -2.89 5.09 -9.85
CA ASP A 49 -4.25 5.01 -10.40
C ASP A 49 -4.27 5.18 -11.93
N THR A 50 -3.60 6.22 -12.42
CA THR A 50 -3.46 6.46 -13.87
C THR A 50 -2.80 5.27 -14.56
N THR A 51 -1.83 4.65 -13.91
CA THR A 51 -1.13 3.48 -14.47
C THR A 51 -2.00 2.24 -14.48
N LEU A 52 -2.76 1.99 -13.41
CA LEU A 52 -3.73 0.89 -13.36
C LEU A 52 -4.79 1.02 -14.44
N GLU A 53 -5.28 2.23 -14.72
CA GLU A 53 -6.24 2.46 -15.80
C GLU A 53 -5.65 2.09 -17.17
N LYS A 54 -4.42 2.55 -17.46
CA LYS A 54 -3.70 2.19 -18.70
C LYS A 54 -3.49 0.68 -18.83
N LEU A 55 -3.07 0.02 -17.76
CA LEU A 55 -2.84 -1.43 -17.75
C LEU A 55 -4.14 -2.21 -17.97
N LYS A 56 -5.26 -1.80 -17.35
CA LYS A 56 -6.59 -2.39 -17.58
C LYS A 56 -7.05 -2.17 -19.03
N GLY A 57 -6.78 -1.01 -19.61
CA GLY A 57 -7.02 -0.76 -21.03
C GLY A 57 -6.23 -1.72 -21.93
N LYS A 58 -4.94 -1.92 -21.63
CA LYS A 58 -4.08 -2.88 -22.33
C LYS A 58 -4.58 -4.32 -22.17
N GLU A 59 -4.98 -4.72 -20.96
CA GLU A 59 -5.57 -6.03 -20.66
C GLU A 59 -6.78 -6.32 -21.57
N LYS A 60 -7.74 -5.38 -21.64
CA LYS A 60 -8.93 -5.50 -22.48
C LYS A 60 -8.58 -5.59 -23.97
N SER A 61 -7.63 -4.77 -24.44
CA SER A 61 -7.18 -4.79 -25.83
C SER A 61 -6.54 -6.12 -26.23
N LEU A 62 -5.63 -6.65 -25.40
CA LEU A 62 -4.99 -7.94 -25.63
C LEU A 62 -6.02 -9.06 -25.64
N PHE A 63 -6.96 -9.05 -24.71
CA PHE A 63 -8.02 -10.06 -24.65
C PHE A 63 -8.88 -10.07 -25.93
N ASN A 64 -9.26 -8.90 -26.43
CA ASN A 64 -10.00 -8.79 -27.70
C ASN A 64 -9.18 -9.31 -28.89
N GLN A 65 -7.88 -9.02 -28.95
CA GLN A 65 -7.00 -9.52 -30.01
C GLN A 65 -6.85 -11.05 -29.96
N ILE A 66 -6.73 -11.63 -28.76
CA ILE A 66 -6.71 -13.09 -28.57
C ILE A 66 -7.97 -13.71 -29.16
N ILE A 67 -9.16 -13.16 -28.86
CA ILE A 67 -10.43 -13.65 -29.42
C ILE A 67 -10.39 -13.66 -30.95
N VAL A 68 -9.90 -12.59 -31.58
CA VAL A 68 -9.80 -12.49 -33.05
C VAL A 68 -8.86 -13.55 -33.65
N HIS A 69 -7.69 -13.78 -33.05
CA HIS A 69 -6.75 -14.80 -33.54
C HIS A 69 -7.28 -16.23 -33.32
N VAL A 70 -7.93 -16.49 -32.19
CA VAL A 70 -8.56 -17.78 -31.90
C VAL A 70 -9.69 -18.06 -32.90
N GLN A 71 -10.52 -17.07 -33.24
CA GLN A 71 -11.57 -17.21 -34.26
C GLN A 71 -11.01 -17.50 -35.66
N LYS A 72 -9.83 -16.98 -35.97
CA LYS A 72 -9.12 -17.25 -37.24
C LYS A 72 -8.32 -18.55 -37.22
N HIS A 73 -8.41 -19.35 -36.15
CA HIS A 73 -7.59 -20.55 -35.92
C HIS A 73 -6.07 -20.29 -35.91
N ASP A 74 -5.65 -19.04 -35.68
CA ASP A 74 -4.24 -18.65 -35.55
C ASP A 74 -3.78 -18.83 -34.09
N MET A 75 -3.66 -20.10 -33.70
CA MET A 75 -3.28 -20.50 -32.34
C MET A 75 -1.89 -20.03 -31.91
N PRO A 76 -0.84 -19.99 -32.77
CA PRO A 76 0.47 -19.45 -32.39
C PRO A 76 0.40 -17.99 -31.92
N GLN A 77 -0.29 -17.11 -32.65
CA GLN A 77 -0.47 -15.71 -32.25
C GLN A 77 -1.33 -15.59 -30.99
N GLY A 78 -2.44 -16.34 -30.91
CA GLY A 78 -3.28 -16.38 -29.71
C GLY A 78 -2.50 -16.76 -28.45
N LYS A 79 -1.58 -17.74 -28.55
CA LYS A 79 -0.73 -18.17 -27.43
C LYS A 79 0.30 -17.09 -27.05
N MET A 80 0.93 -16.44 -28.01
CA MET A 80 1.87 -15.33 -27.75
C MET A 80 1.18 -14.19 -27.00
N LEU A 81 0.02 -13.73 -27.50
CA LEU A 81 -0.75 -12.66 -26.87
C LEU A 81 -1.28 -13.05 -25.48
N SER A 82 -1.61 -14.33 -25.26
CA SER A 82 -2.03 -14.83 -23.95
C SER A 82 -0.92 -14.75 -22.89
N ASN A 83 0.33 -15.02 -23.27
CA ASN A 83 1.47 -14.86 -22.37
C ASN A 83 1.68 -13.38 -21.98
N GLU A 84 1.55 -12.47 -22.94
CA GLU A 84 1.61 -11.03 -22.68
C GLU A 84 0.46 -10.58 -21.75
N LEU A 85 -0.75 -11.07 -21.98
CA LEU A 85 -1.91 -10.79 -21.11
C LEU A 85 -1.67 -11.28 -19.67
N ALA A 86 -1.09 -12.47 -19.50
CA ALA A 86 -0.75 -12.99 -18.19
C ALA A 86 0.27 -12.11 -17.46
N GLN A 87 1.28 -11.60 -18.19
CA GLN A 87 2.26 -10.67 -17.65
C GLN A 87 1.60 -9.33 -17.27
N VAL A 88 0.73 -8.77 -18.11
CA VAL A 88 -0.02 -7.54 -17.80
C VAL A 88 -0.87 -7.73 -16.53
N LYS A 89 -1.58 -8.86 -16.39
CA LYS A 89 -2.35 -9.17 -15.18
C LYS A 89 -1.47 -9.25 -13.92
N LYS A 90 -0.28 -9.86 -14.03
CA LYS A 90 0.70 -9.89 -12.94
C LYS A 90 1.12 -8.48 -12.54
N THR A 91 1.42 -7.63 -13.52
CA THR A 91 1.77 -6.22 -13.29
C THR A 91 0.63 -5.46 -12.62
N ILE A 92 -0.62 -5.61 -13.08
CA ILE A 92 -1.80 -4.99 -12.45
C ILE A 92 -1.90 -5.37 -10.97
N LYS A 93 -1.74 -6.67 -10.65
CA LYS A 93 -1.78 -7.16 -9.27
C LYS A 93 -0.71 -6.48 -8.42
N THR A 94 0.52 -6.45 -8.92
CA THR A 94 1.66 -5.83 -8.24
C THR A 94 1.43 -4.33 -7.99
N VAL A 95 1.03 -3.57 -9.01
CA VAL A 95 0.75 -2.13 -8.89
C VAL A 95 -0.42 -1.88 -7.92
N SER A 96 -1.45 -2.72 -7.92
CA SER A 96 -2.58 -2.61 -6.99
C SER A 96 -2.15 -2.83 -5.54
N GLN A 97 -1.29 -3.83 -5.30
CA GLN A 97 -0.72 -4.08 -3.97
C GLN A 97 0.10 -2.89 -3.47
N PHE A 98 0.85 -2.26 -4.36
CA PHE A 98 1.63 -1.07 -4.03
C PHE A 98 0.76 0.13 -3.69
N LYS A 99 -0.31 0.36 -4.46
CA LYS A 99 -1.29 1.40 -4.16
C LYS A 99 -1.89 1.22 -2.75
N MET A 100 -2.38 0.03 -2.43
CA MET A 100 -2.97 -0.25 -1.11
C MET A 100 -1.99 0.02 0.04
N ALA A 101 -0.73 -0.35 -0.12
CA ALA A 101 0.29 -0.09 0.90
C ALA A 101 0.61 1.40 1.05
N LEU A 102 0.63 2.18 -0.04
CA LEU A 102 0.79 3.64 0.03
C LEU A 102 -0.44 4.35 0.61
N GLU A 103 -1.65 3.86 0.32
CA GLU A 103 -2.87 4.32 0.99
C GLU A 103 -2.80 4.06 2.50
N GLN A 104 -2.31 2.88 2.92
CA GLN A 104 -2.09 2.59 4.33
C GLN A 104 -1.08 3.56 4.97
N VAL A 105 0.03 3.86 4.29
CA VAL A 105 1.01 4.88 4.72
C VAL A 105 0.33 6.25 4.87
N HIS A 106 -0.44 6.67 3.86
CA HIS A 106 -1.16 7.94 3.88
C HIS A 106 -2.10 8.05 5.07
N PHE A 107 -2.93 7.03 5.34
CA PHE A 107 -3.86 7.04 6.47
C PHE A 107 -3.14 7.09 7.83
N ARG A 108 -2.00 6.40 7.95
CA ARG A 108 -1.18 6.47 9.18
C ARG A 108 -0.63 7.88 9.42
N LEU A 109 -0.09 8.51 8.38
CA LEU A 109 0.37 9.90 8.46
C LEU A 109 -0.77 10.86 8.77
N GLU A 110 -1.97 10.61 8.22
CA GLU A 110 -3.16 11.44 8.49
C GLU A 110 -3.65 11.37 9.93
N SER A 111 -3.56 10.20 10.55
CA SER A 111 -3.96 10.01 11.96
C SER A 111 -3.00 10.64 12.97
N THR A 112 -1.88 11.22 12.52
CA THR A 112 -0.84 11.73 13.41
C THR A 112 -1.09 13.19 13.79
N SER A 113 -1.43 13.47 15.05
CA SER A 113 -1.68 14.84 15.55
C SER A 113 -0.50 15.42 16.37
N ASP A 114 0.20 14.57 17.15
CA ASP A 114 1.24 14.99 18.11
C ASP A 114 2.55 14.18 18.02
N MET A 115 3.64 14.73 18.57
CA MET A 115 5.01 14.21 18.44
C MET A 115 5.20 12.76 18.96
N GLY A 116 4.38 12.33 19.92
CA GLY A 116 4.33 10.93 20.40
C GLY A 116 3.61 9.97 19.45
N ASP A 117 2.63 10.45 18.70
CA ASP A 117 1.89 9.64 17.71
C ASP A 117 2.71 9.41 16.45
N VAL A 118 3.64 10.32 16.12
CA VAL A 118 4.48 10.24 14.91
C VAL A 118 5.22 8.91 14.84
N MET A 119 5.81 8.44 15.95
CA MET A 119 6.56 7.17 15.95
C MET A 119 5.65 5.95 15.78
N SER A 120 4.43 6.02 16.31
CA SER A 120 3.42 4.97 16.17
C SER A 120 2.88 4.85 14.73
N ALA A 121 2.98 5.92 13.93
CA ALA A 121 2.54 5.98 12.54
C ALA A 121 3.67 5.74 11.52
N VAL A 122 4.85 6.34 11.74
CA VAL A 122 5.97 6.34 10.79
C VAL A 122 6.68 4.97 10.73
N GLY A 123 6.86 4.28 11.85
CA GLY A 123 7.44 2.93 11.87
C GLY A 123 6.67 1.92 10.98
N PRO A 124 5.34 1.76 11.16
CA PRO A 124 4.52 0.96 10.26
C PRO A 124 4.57 1.40 8.80
N ALA A 125 4.55 2.71 8.57
CA ALA A 125 4.59 3.28 7.24
C ALA A 125 5.90 2.94 6.51
N MET A 126 7.05 3.02 7.18
CA MET A 126 8.35 2.61 6.64
C MET A 126 8.40 1.13 6.28
N GLY A 127 7.86 0.27 7.15
CA GLY A 127 7.79 -1.17 6.89
C GLY A 127 6.94 -1.50 5.66
N ALA A 128 5.79 -0.83 5.51
CA ALA A 128 4.95 -0.95 4.32
C ALA A 128 5.68 -0.43 3.07
N LEU A 129 6.29 0.76 3.14
CA LEU A 129 7.01 1.38 2.04
C LEU A 129 8.20 0.53 1.55
N LYS A 130 8.96 -0.08 2.46
CA LYS A 130 10.09 -0.95 2.10
C LYS A 130 9.64 -2.21 1.34
N ARG A 131 8.51 -2.81 1.74
CA ARG A 131 7.91 -3.95 1.02
C ARG A 131 7.46 -3.55 -0.39
N VAL A 132 6.89 -2.36 -0.52
CA VAL A 132 6.48 -1.79 -1.82
C VAL A 132 7.69 -1.56 -2.72
N LYS A 133 8.71 -0.88 -2.20
CA LYS A 133 9.92 -0.53 -2.96
C LYS A 133 10.60 -1.76 -3.57
N SER A 134 10.71 -2.85 -2.81
CA SER A 134 11.40 -4.08 -3.23
C SER A 134 10.85 -4.74 -4.51
N GLY A 135 9.63 -4.43 -4.94
CA GLY A 135 9.08 -4.95 -6.21
C GLY A 135 8.72 -3.85 -7.22
N MET A 136 9.00 -2.58 -6.91
CA MET A 136 8.67 -1.45 -7.77
C MET A 136 9.72 -1.22 -8.85
N SER A 137 11.00 -1.51 -8.57
CA SER A 137 12.11 -1.33 -9.51
C SER A 137 11.87 -2.01 -10.86
N ASP A 138 11.27 -3.18 -10.86
CA ASP A 138 11.07 -4.00 -12.05
C ASP A 138 9.81 -3.64 -12.83
N VAL A 139 8.90 -2.89 -12.20
CA VAL A 139 7.57 -2.58 -12.73
C VAL A 139 7.45 -1.11 -13.13
N MET A 140 7.89 -0.19 -12.25
CA MET A 140 7.87 1.26 -12.47
C MET A 140 9.08 1.93 -11.78
N PRO A 141 10.26 1.97 -12.43
CA PRO A 141 11.49 2.56 -11.88
C PRO A 141 11.35 4.05 -11.46
N GLU A 142 10.51 4.78 -12.18
CA GLU A 142 10.20 6.18 -11.89
C GLU A 142 9.52 6.37 -10.52
N ILE A 143 8.66 5.43 -10.09
CA ILE A 143 8.04 5.49 -8.77
C ILE A 143 9.03 4.99 -7.72
N ASP A 144 9.87 4.01 -8.03
CA ASP A 144 10.91 3.52 -7.10
C ASP A 144 11.82 4.64 -6.57
N THR A 145 12.22 5.57 -7.44
CA THR A 145 13.04 6.73 -7.07
C THR A 145 12.33 7.62 -6.05
N GLU A 146 11.08 7.97 -6.33
CA GLU A 146 10.23 8.81 -5.47
C GLU A 146 9.94 8.14 -4.11
N LEU A 147 9.72 6.82 -4.10
CA LEU A 147 9.59 6.05 -2.86
C LEU A 147 10.89 6.04 -2.05
N GLY A 148 12.04 6.06 -2.74
CA GLY A 148 13.35 6.25 -2.12
C GLY A 148 13.45 7.59 -1.38
N GLU A 149 12.97 8.67 -1.99
CA GLU A 149 12.91 9.99 -1.34
C GLU A 149 11.99 9.98 -0.12
N ILE A 150 10.78 9.41 -0.24
CA ILE A 150 9.82 9.30 0.87
C ILE A 150 10.44 8.51 2.03
N ASN A 151 11.15 7.42 1.72
CA ASN A 151 11.87 6.64 2.73
C ASN A 151 13.00 7.44 3.40
N GLY A 152 13.68 8.31 2.65
CA GLY A 152 14.65 9.26 3.19
C GLY A 152 14.01 10.22 4.20
N VAL A 153 12.86 10.80 3.86
CA VAL A 153 12.14 11.70 4.77
C VAL A 153 11.66 10.96 6.02
N PHE A 154 11.22 9.70 5.91
CA PHE A 154 10.89 8.91 7.10
C PHE A 154 12.10 8.63 8.00
N ASN A 155 13.26 8.31 7.42
CA ASN A 155 14.49 8.18 8.19
C ASN A 155 14.84 9.49 8.91
N ASP A 156 14.69 10.63 8.25
CA ASP A 156 14.91 11.95 8.85
C ASP A 156 13.94 12.20 10.01
N ILE A 157 12.65 11.86 9.86
CA ILE A 157 11.65 11.99 10.94
C ILE A 157 12.07 11.12 12.13
N VAL A 158 12.48 9.87 11.90
CA VAL A 158 12.90 8.95 12.96
C VAL A 158 14.17 9.45 13.65
N MET A 159 15.17 9.93 12.91
CA MET A 159 16.41 10.46 13.49
C MET A 159 16.18 11.74 14.29
N ASN A 160 15.33 12.65 13.80
CA ASN A 160 15.07 13.92 14.48
C ASN A 160 14.20 13.76 15.73
N ALA A 161 13.28 12.79 15.75
CA ALA A 161 12.51 12.48 16.94
C ALA A 161 13.20 11.45 17.87
N GLY A 162 14.28 10.80 17.41
CA GLY A 162 15.10 9.84 18.16
C GLY A 162 16.13 10.44 19.14
N ASP A 163 16.27 11.77 19.21
CA ASP A 163 17.05 12.43 20.27
C ASP A 163 16.33 12.37 21.64
N ILE A 164 15.13 11.78 21.67
CA ILE A 164 14.38 11.42 22.89
C ILE A 164 14.24 9.89 22.96
N GLY A 165 15.24 9.24 23.56
CA GLY A 165 15.09 7.90 24.15
C GLY A 165 15.18 6.72 23.17
N THR A 166 16.25 5.95 23.30
CA THR A 166 16.43 4.62 22.73
C THR A 166 15.35 3.65 23.24
N THR A 167 14.24 3.54 22.54
CA THR A 167 13.26 2.46 22.78
C THR A 167 13.08 1.69 21.49
N SER A 168 13.55 0.43 21.49
CA SER A 168 13.28 -0.54 20.44
C SER A 168 11.78 -0.82 20.40
N PHE A 169 11.06 -0.21 19.46
CA PHE A 169 9.62 -0.43 19.30
C PHE A 169 9.36 -1.78 18.63
N ALA A 170 8.77 -2.71 19.38
CA ALA A 170 8.23 -3.95 18.83
C ALA A 170 6.97 -3.64 18.02
N PHE A 171 6.96 -4.10 16.77
CA PHE A 171 5.90 -3.85 15.81
C PHE A 171 4.74 -4.83 16.02
N ASN A 172 3.66 -4.40 16.67
CA ASN A 172 2.45 -5.22 16.75
C ASN A 172 1.56 -4.95 15.52
N VAL A 173 1.56 -5.89 14.58
CA VAL A 173 0.63 -5.89 13.44
C VAL A 173 -0.71 -6.41 13.95
N GLY A 174 -1.67 -5.50 14.13
CA GLY A 174 -3.03 -5.86 14.51
C GLY A 174 -3.67 -6.82 13.50
N GLY A 175 -3.89 -8.06 13.92
CA GLY A 175 -4.53 -9.10 13.11
C GLY A 175 -6.00 -9.30 13.46
N GLU A 176 -6.35 -9.43 14.75
CA GLU A 176 -7.66 -9.93 15.15
C GLU A 176 -8.82 -8.93 14.99
N GLU A 177 -8.61 -7.66 15.35
CA GLU A 177 -9.67 -6.63 15.26
C GLU A 177 -10.01 -6.29 13.80
N THR A 178 -8.99 -6.22 12.94
CA THR A 178 -9.15 -5.98 11.51
C THR A 178 -10.02 -7.06 10.87
N ASP A 179 -9.78 -8.33 11.21
CA ASP A 179 -10.52 -9.48 10.66
C ASP A 179 -11.99 -9.47 11.11
N LYS A 180 -12.28 -9.08 12.37
CA LYS A 180 -13.66 -8.92 12.88
C LYS A 180 -14.42 -7.82 12.14
N ILE A 181 -13.80 -6.66 11.96
CA ILE A 181 -14.41 -5.54 11.23
C ILE A 181 -14.67 -5.92 9.76
N LEU A 182 -13.75 -6.64 9.12
CA LEU A 182 -13.95 -7.14 7.75
C LEU A 182 -15.08 -8.15 7.65
N ALA A 183 -15.21 -9.06 8.63
CA ALA A 183 -16.31 -10.00 8.68
C ALA A 183 -17.68 -9.30 8.82
N GLU A 184 -17.77 -8.29 9.69
CA GLU A 184 -18.98 -7.48 9.86
C GLU A 184 -19.33 -6.69 8.58
N ALA A 185 -18.33 -6.04 7.96
CA ALA A 185 -18.53 -5.31 6.72
C ALA A 185 -19.00 -6.22 5.57
N ASN A 186 -18.44 -7.44 5.45
CA ASN A 186 -18.88 -8.42 4.47
C ASN A 186 -20.33 -8.86 4.71
N ALA A 187 -20.72 -9.12 5.97
CA ALA A 187 -22.09 -9.48 6.30
C ALA A 187 -23.09 -8.37 5.91
N VAL A 188 -22.74 -7.10 6.15
CA VAL A 188 -23.56 -5.95 5.73
C VAL A 188 -23.61 -5.81 4.20
N ALA A 189 -22.51 -6.07 3.50
CA ALA A 189 -22.47 -6.01 2.04
C ALA A 189 -23.34 -7.12 1.39
N GLU A 190 -23.28 -8.35 1.91
CA GLU A 190 -24.11 -9.47 1.46
C GLU A 190 -25.59 -9.20 1.66
N GLN A 191 -25.98 -8.64 2.80
CA GLN A 191 -27.36 -8.24 3.08
C GLN A 191 -27.87 -7.22 2.05
N ARG A 192 -27.08 -6.18 1.73
CA ARG A 192 -27.45 -5.18 0.71
C ARG A 192 -27.56 -5.72 -0.70
N ILE A 193 -26.77 -6.75 -1.04
CA ILE A 193 -26.88 -7.43 -2.34
C ILE A 193 -28.16 -8.26 -2.39
N SER A 194 -28.50 -8.96 -1.31
CA SER A 194 -29.73 -9.74 -1.18
C SER A 194 -30.98 -8.87 -1.27
N ASP A 195 -30.98 -7.70 -0.64
CA ASP A 195 -32.12 -6.76 -0.63
C ASP A 195 -32.35 -6.08 -2.00
N ASN A 196 -31.33 -6.05 -2.86
CA ASN A 196 -31.38 -5.46 -4.20
C ASN A 196 -31.61 -6.47 -5.33
N PHE A 197 -31.86 -7.75 -5.01
CA PHE A 197 -32.32 -8.69 -6.04
C PHE A 197 -33.77 -8.36 -6.40
N PRO A 198 -34.09 -8.01 -7.67
CA PRO A 198 -35.47 -7.98 -8.11
C PRO A 198 -36.04 -9.39 -8.06
N ASP A 199 -37.17 -9.57 -7.35
CA ASP A 199 -37.92 -10.82 -7.35
C ASP A 199 -38.15 -11.26 -8.79
N ILE A 200 -37.53 -12.38 -9.18
CA ILE A 200 -37.77 -13.00 -10.48
C ILE A 200 -39.24 -13.39 -10.46
N PRO A 201 -40.09 -12.88 -11.37
CA PRO A 201 -41.49 -13.28 -11.39
C PRO A 201 -41.51 -14.78 -11.67
N MET A 202 -41.94 -15.56 -10.67
CA MET A 202 -42.21 -16.98 -10.85
C MET A 202 -43.25 -17.12 -11.95
N GLY A 203 -42.77 -17.38 -13.16
CA GLY A 203 -43.59 -17.61 -14.33
C GLY A 203 -44.60 -18.68 -14.00
N THR A 204 -45.87 -18.32 -14.15
CA THR A 204 -47.01 -19.23 -14.05
C THR A 204 -46.87 -20.26 -15.17
N PHE A 205 -46.14 -21.35 -14.92
CA PHE A 205 -46.21 -22.52 -15.79
C PHE A 205 -47.55 -23.20 -15.52
N GLY A 206 -48.53 -22.82 -16.33
CA GLY A 206 -49.84 -23.42 -16.40
C GLY A 206 -49.72 -24.93 -16.50
N ARG A 207 -50.31 -25.60 -15.52
CA ARG A 207 -50.48 -27.05 -15.39
C ARG A 207 -51.25 -27.60 -16.59
N ALA A 208 -50.55 -28.06 -17.62
CA ALA A 208 -51.13 -28.92 -18.64
C ALA A 208 -51.21 -30.35 -18.09
N SER A 209 -52.32 -30.67 -17.43
CA SER A 209 -52.68 -32.04 -17.07
C SER A 209 -52.89 -32.87 -18.34
N ARG A 210 -51.92 -33.73 -18.69
CA ARG A 210 -52.14 -34.86 -19.59
C ARG A 210 -52.65 -36.03 -18.76
N SER A 211 -53.96 -36.28 -18.80
CA SER A 211 -54.57 -37.51 -18.30
C SER A 211 -54.28 -38.66 -19.28
N SER A 212 -53.75 -39.74 -18.73
CA SER A 212 -53.41 -41.01 -19.36
C SER A 212 -54.59 -41.69 -20.06
N VAL A 213 -54.40 -42.06 -21.32
CA VAL A 213 -55.23 -43.06 -22.02
C VAL A 213 -54.76 -44.43 -21.54
N ASN A 214 -55.65 -45.16 -20.88
CA ASN A 214 -55.43 -46.54 -20.46
C ASN A 214 -56.19 -47.45 -21.44
N GLU A 215 -55.48 -48.08 -22.35
CA GLU A 215 -56.00 -49.11 -23.26
C GLU A 215 -55.91 -50.45 -22.53
N HIS A 216 -57.05 -51.06 -22.24
CA HIS A 216 -57.16 -52.47 -21.86
C HIS A 216 -58.15 -53.11 -22.82
N SER A 217 -57.64 -53.99 -23.68
CA SER A 217 -58.43 -54.84 -24.54
C SER A 217 -58.99 -56.02 -23.74
N GLN A 218 -60.32 -56.14 -23.68
CA GLN A 218 -61.08 -57.38 -23.92
C GLN A 218 -62.41 -57.01 -24.56
#